data_AF-A0A845X5P0-F1
#
_entry.id   AF-A0A845X5P0-F1
#
_cell.length_a   1.000
_cell.length_b   1.000
_cell.length_c   1.000
_cell.angle_alpha   90.00
_cell.angle_beta   90.00
_cell.angle_gamma   90.00
#
_symmetry.space_group_name_H-M   'P 1'
#
loop_
_entity.id
_entity.type
_entity.pdbx_description
1 polymer ?
#
loop_
_entity_poly.entity_id
_entity_poly.type
_entity_poly.pdbx_seq_one_letter_code
_entity_poly.pdbx_strand_id
1 'polypeptide(L)' 'MPSLIQDLVAHALRTHYLSTEAEERLRQRLHDAPCPREDLRAFMRLQWAAMDGEVQQQSRLCCAIPEHIL' A
#
# COMPACT_ATOMS: atom_id res chain seq x y z
N MET A 1 -2.10 6.27 19.78
CA MET A 1 -0.98 5.68 19.01
C MET A 1 -1.55 5.22 17.68
N PRO A 2 -0.96 5.60 16.55
CA PRO A 2 -1.41 5.13 15.24
C PRO A 2 -1.30 3.60 15.17
N SER A 3 -2.21 2.97 14.42
CA SER A 3 -2.16 1.54 14.13
C SER A 3 -1.06 1.23 13.11
N LEU A 4 -0.74 -0.05 12.91
CA LEU A 4 0.15 -0.48 11.83
C LEU A 4 -0.32 0.03 10.45
N ILE A 5 -1.63 0.01 10.19
CA ILE A 5 -2.18 0.47 8.91
C ILE A 5 -1.91 1.98 8.75
N GLN A 6 -2.16 2.77 9.78
CA GLN A 6 -1.90 4.21 9.74
C GLN A 6 -0.42 4.52 9.53
N ASP A 7 0.49 3.77 10.18
CA ASP A 7 1.93 3.93 10.02
C ASP A 7 2.42 3.57 8.62
N LEU A 8 1.96 2.44 8.07
CA LEU A 8 2.32 2.00 6.71
C LEU A 8 1.81 2.99 5.66
N VAL A 9 0.56 3.47 5.81
CA VAL A 9 -0.03 4.47 4.92
C VAL A 9 0.73 5.79 4.99
N ALA A 10 1.03 6.28 6.20
CA ALA A 10 1.78 7.52 6.38
C ALA A 10 3.19 7.42 5.80
N HIS A 11 3.85 6.27 5.97
CA HIS A 11 5.14 6.02 5.36
C HIS A 11 5.04 6.06 3.83
N ALA A 12 4.11 5.31 3.24
CA ALA A 12 3.94 5.23 1.78
C ALA A 12 3.61 6.57 1.14
N LEU A 13 2.75 7.39 1.78
CA LEU A 13 2.44 8.73 1.32
C LEU A 13 3.63 9.68 1.40
N ARG A 14 4.50 9.53 2.41
CA ARG A 14 5.70 10.36 2.55
C ARG A 14 6.80 9.97 1.57
N THR A 15 6.94 8.68 1.28
CA THR A 15 7.97 8.15 0.38
C THR A 15 7.50 8.04 -1.07
N HIS A 16 6.21 8.26 -1.32
CA HIS A 16 5.57 7.99 -2.61
C HIS A 16 5.74 6.53 -3.08
N TYR A 17 5.99 5.61 -2.15
CA TYR A 17 6.34 4.22 -2.47
C TYR A 17 5.85 3.23 -1.41
N LEU A 18 5.27 2.13 -1.89
CA LEU A 18 4.85 1.00 -1.09
C LEU A 18 5.59 -0.27 -1.55
N SER A 19 6.41 -0.85 -0.67
CA SER A 19 7.14 -2.08 -0.95
C SER A 19 6.24 -3.32 -0.88
N THR A 20 6.66 -4.41 -1.52
CA THR A 20 5.94 -5.70 -1.42
C THR A 20 5.85 -6.23 0.01
N GLU A 21 6.86 -5.99 0.85
CA GLU A 21 6.83 -6.33 2.27
C GLU A 21 5.76 -5.53 3.02
N ALA A 22 5.65 -4.23 2.75
CA ALA A 22 4.63 -3.37 3.34
C ALA A 22 3.22 -3.77 2.88
N GLU A 23 3.05 -4.14 1.60
CA GLU A 23 1.80 -4.68 1.06
C GLU A 23 1.38 -5.98 1.77
N GLU A 24 2.33 -6.89 2.01
CA GLU A 24 2.07 -8.14 2.73
C GLU A 24 1.60 -7.88 4.16
N ARG A 25 2.30 -7.03 4.89
CA ARG A 25 1.94 -6.66 6.27
C ARG A 25 0.58 -5.99 6.34
N LEU A 26 0.25 -5.14 5.37
CA LEU A 26 -1.06 -4.51 5.25
C LEU A 26 -2.16 -5.55 5.02
N ARG A 27 -1.93 -6.51 4.11
CA ARG A 27 -2.87 -7.59 3.81
C ARG A 27 -3.13 -8.49 5.02
N GLN A 28 -2.08 -8.91 5.71
CA GLN A 28 -2.18 -9.72 6.93
C GLN A 28 -3.01 -9.00 7.99
N ARG A 29 -2.72 -7.72 8.27
CA ARG A 29 -3.50 -6.96 9.26
C ARG A 29 -4.97 -6.78 8.91
N LEU A 30 -5.30 -6.58 7.64
CA LEU A 30 -6.68 -6.50 7.19
C LEU A 30 -7.43 -7.84 7.30
N HIS A 31 -6.70 -8.96 7.26
CA HIS A 31 -7.26 -10.29 7.43
C HIS A 31 -7.44 -10.68 8.90
N ASP A 32 -6.44 -10.40 9.73
CA ASP A 32 -6.33 -10.96 11.10
C ASP A 32 -7.24 -10.28 12.12
N ALA A 33 -7.69 -9.05 11.87
CA ALA A 33 -8.42 -8.26 12.87
C ALA A 33 -9.52 -7.38 12.25
N PRO A 34 -10.59 -7.09 13.02
CA PRO A 34 -11.56 -6.07 12.64
C PRO A 34 -10.85 -4.75 12.38
N CYS A 35 -11.10 -4.15 11.21
CA CYS A 35 -10.51 -2.89 10.79
C CYS A 35 -11.31 -1.71 11.35
N PRO A 36 -10.77 -0.93 12.30
CA PRO A 36 -11.44 0.27 12.81
C PRO A 36 -11.66 1.28 11.67
N ARG A 37 -12.65 2.16 11.84
CA ARG A 37 -12.99 3.19 10.85
C ARG A 37 -11.79 4.05 10.43
N GLU A 38 -10.87 4.32 11.35
CA GLU A 38 -9.66 5.11 11.10
C GLU A 38 -8.69 4.38 10.18
N ASP A 39 -8.49 3.08 10.41
CA ASP A 39 -7.63 2.23 9.59
C ASP A 39 -8.24 2.03 8.20
N LEU A 40 -9.57 1.87 8.12
CA LEU A 40 -10.27 1.82 6.85
C LEU A 40 -10.09 3.12 6.06
N ARG A 41 -10.20 4.29 6.73
CA ARG A 41 -9.99 5.59 6.09
C ARG A 41 -8.55 5.75 5.59
N ALA A 42 -7.57 5.36 6.41
CA ALA A 42 -6.17 5.39 6.03
C ALA A 42 -5.91 4.46 4.82
N PHE A 43 -6.45 3.25 4.85
CA PHE A 43 -6.35 2.31 3.76
C PHE A 43 -6.96 2.86 2.46
N MET A 44 -8.17 3.44 2.53
CA MET A 44 -8.81 4.05 1.36
C MET A 44 -7.96 5.17 0.79
N ARG A 45 -7.39 6.04 1.64
CA ARG A 45 -6.48 7.11 1.19
C ARG A 45 -5.28 6.56 0.43
N LEU A 46 -4.68 5.46 0.90
CA LEU A 46 -3.59 4.79 0.18
C LEU A 46 -4.05 4.22 -1.16
N GLN A 47 -5.26 3.65 -1.25
CA GLN A 47 -5.80 3.16 -2.52
C GLN A 47 -5.96 4.31 -3.54
N TRP A 48 -6.53 5.44 -3.12
CA TRP A 48 -6.66 6.63 -3.97
C TRP A 48 -5.31 7.17 -4.43
N ALA A 49 -4.35 7.31 -3.51
CA ALA A 49 -3.00 7.79 -3.85
C ALA A 49 -2.28 6.85 -4.84
N ALA A 50 -2.47 5.54 -4.72
CA ALA A 50 -1.93 4.59 -5.69
C ALA A 50 -2.63 4.68 -7.05
N MET A 51 -3.95 4.88 -7.09
CA MET A 51 -4.72 5.07 -8.32
C MET A 51 -4.36 6.36 -9.05
N ASP A 52 -4.09 7.43 -8.31
CA ASP A 52 -3.69 8.74 -8.83
C ASP A 52 -2.20 8.78 -9.23
N GLY A 53 -1.44 7.72 -8.91
CA GLY A 53 -0.01 7.62 -9.20
C GLY A 53 0.89 8.34 -8.19
N GLU A 54 0.33 8.94 -7.14
CA GLU A 54 1.07 9.55 -6.04
C GLU A 54 1.88 8.53 -5.23
N VAL A 55 1.45 7.27 -5.19
CA VAL A 55 2.17 6.17 -4.53
C VAL A 55 2.40 5.04 -5.51
N GLN A 56 3.67 4.75 -5.79
CA GLN A 56 4.04 3.60 -6.59
C GLN A 56 4.04 2.32 -5.75
N GLN A 57 3.46 1.26 -6.31
CA GLN A 57 3.45 -0.06 -5.69
C GLN A 57 4.52 -0.94 -6.33
N GLN A 58 5.42 -1.50 -5.53
CA GLN A 58 6.50 -2.34 -6.03
C GLN A 58 5.97 -3.53 -6.85
N SER A 59 4.88 -4.15 -6.39
CA SER A 59 4.25 -5.28 -7.09
C SER A 59 3.82 -4.92 -8.52
N ARG A 60 3.43 -3.66 -8.77
CA ARG A 60 3.04 -3.18 -10.09
C ARG A 60 4.23 -2.80 -10.97
N LEU A 61 5.32 -2.31 -10.37
CA LEU A 61 6.55 -1.99 -11.09
C LEU A 61 7.28 -3.25 -11.55
N CYS A 62 7.37 -4.28 -10.70
CA CYS A 62 8.04 -5.54 -11.04
C CYS A 62 7.25 -6.42 -12.01
N CYS A 63 5.96 -6.14 -12.21
CA CYS A 63 5.12 -6.82 -13.21
C CYS A 63 5.21 -6.16 -14.60
N ALA A 64 5.99 -5.07 -14.74
CA ALA A 64 6.33 -4.54 -16.06
C ALA A 64 7.12 -5.61 -16.84
N ILE A 65 6.53 -6.05 -17.95
CA ILE A 65 6.98 -7.14 -18.81
C ILE A 65 8.48 -7.00 -19.16
N PRO A 66 9.31 -8.06 -19.11
CA PRO A 66 10.65 -8.01 -19.70
C PRO A 66 10.54 -7.68 -21.20
N GLU A 67 11.34 -6.72 -21.67
CA GLU A 67 11.39 -6.21 -23.06
C GLU A 67 11.74 -7.25 -24.15
N HIS A 68 11.73 -8.55 -23.85
CA HIS A 68 12.21 -9.63 -24.72
C HIS A 68 11.12 -10.50 -25.38
N ILE A 69 9.91 -9.96 -25.58
CA ILE A 69 8.91 -10.59 -26.45
C ILE A 69 8.46 -9.58 -27.52
N LEU A 70 9.34 -9.34 -28.51
CA LEU A 70 9.03 -8.90 -29.87
C LEU A 70 9.95 -9.63 -30.84
#